data_AF-A0A920F9R5-F1
#
_entry.id   AF-A0A920F9R5-F1
#
_cell.length_a   1.000
_cell.length_b   1.000
_cell.length_c   1.000
_cell.angle_alpha   90.00
_cell.angle_beta   90.00
_cell.angle_gamma   90.00
#
_symmetry.space_group_name_H-M   'P 1'
#
loop_
_entity.id
_entity.type
_entity.pdbx_description
1 polymer ?
#
loop_
_entity_poly.entity_id
_entity_poly.type
_entity_poly.pdbx_seq_one_letter_code
_entity_poly.pdbx_strand_id
1 'polypeptide(L)'
;MESYDGGSDETRGRDGILRATDEAPDICPLHERKDSCGRENRIPYTKDYNGLRKKDGITQVTINKGRRQSQPTATRPARNRPNLTIVSGAMAETLILKDKTCHGVKYW
;
A
#
# COMPACT_ATOMS: atom_id res chain seq x y z
N MET A 1 -8.83 -2.44 -3.29
CA MET A 1 -7.36 -2.25 -3.28
C MET A 1 -6.80 -2.69 -1.94
N GLU A 2 -7.33 -2.15 -0.84
CA GLU A 2 -6.98 -2.55 0.54
C GLU A 2 -8.18 -3.16 1.32
N SER A 3 -7.88 -3.72 2.48
CA SER A 3 -8.78 -4.11 3.57
C SER A 3 -8.25 -3.48 4.86
N TYR A 4 -9.01 -2.57 5.46
CA TYR A 4 -8.66 -1.88 6.71
C TYR A 4 -9.83 -1.99 7.68
N ASP A 5 -9.57 -2.21 8.96
CA ASP A 5 -10.64 -2.41 9.95
C ASP A 5 -11.19 -1.08 10.51
N GLY A 6 -10.44 0.02 10.36
CA GLY A 6 -10.83 1.36 10.82
C GLY A 6 -11.40 2.27 9.72
N GLY A 7 -11.64 3.54 10.09
CA GLY A 7 -12.04 4.60 9.16
C GLY A 7 -13.42 4.41 8.51
N SER A 8 -13.79 5.33 7.64
CA SER A 8 -15.08 5.32 6.92
C SER A 8 -15.03 4.46 5.64
N ASP A 9 -16.15 3.81 5.31
CA ASP A 9 -16.35 3.08 4.04
C ASP A 9 -16.27 3.99 2.81
N GLU A 10 -16.47 5.31 2.99
CA GLU A 10 -16.32 6.30 1.92
C GLU A 10 -14.88 6.36 1.37
N THR A 11 -13.88 6.04 2.20
CA THR A 11 -12.45 6.18 1.85
C THR A 11 -11.62 4.91 2.03
N ARG A 12 -12.16 3.88 2.69
CA ARG A 12 -11.40 2.69 3.09
C ARG A 12 -12.07 1.43 2.55
N GLY A 13 -11.27 0.53 2.00
CA GLY A 13 -11.75 -0.78 1.51
C GLY A 13 -11.85 -1.83 2.62
N ARG A 14 -12.75 -2.81 2.44
CA ARG A 14 -12.94 -3.94 3.39
C ARG A 14 -12.50 -5.30 2.83
N ASP A 15 -12.60 -5.48 1.51
CA ASP A 15 -12.39 -6.80 0.87
C ASP A 15 -11.14 -6.88 -0.01
N GLY A 16 -10.26 -5.88 0.06
CA GLY A 16 -9.00 -5.90 -0.69
C GLY A 16 -8.01 -6.96 -0.21
N ILE A 17 -7.19 -7.44 -1.14
CA ILE A 17 -6.16 -8.47 -0.89
C ILE A 17 -5.09 -7.96 0.09
N LEU A 18 -4.77 -6.67 0.03
CA LEU A 18 -3.78 -6.04 0.90
C LEU A 18 -4.44 -5.54 2.17
N ARG A 19 -3.91 -5.92 3.33
CA ARG A 19 -4.35 -5.43 4.63
C ARG A 19 -3.54 -4.18 4.98
N ALA A 20 -4.26 -3.08 5.17
CA ALA A 20 -3.71 -1.94 5.87
C ALA A 20 -3.94 -2.15 7.37
N THR A 21 -2.97 -1.76 8.18
CA THR A 21 -3.04 -1.83 9.64
C THR A 21 -2.46 -0.56 10.22
N ASP A 22 -2.90 -0.21 11.42
CA ASP A 22 -2.18 0.79 12.21
C ASP A 22 -0.82 0.20 12.61
N GLU A 23 0.22 1.02 12.59
CA GLU A 23 1.50 0.65 13.16
C GLU A 23 1.34 0.45 14.67
N ALA A 24 2.01 -0.56 15.21
CA ALA A 24 1.94 -0.82 16.65
C ALA A 24 2.52 0.38 17.42
N PRO A 25 1.80 0.88 18.45
CA PRO A 25 2.16 2.12 19.14
C PRO A 25 3.51 2.03 19.85
N ASP A 26 3.95 0.83 20.22
CA ASP A 26 5.16 0.53 20.98
C ASP A 26 6.38 0.19 20.09
N ILE A 27 6.27 0.28 18.76
CA ILE A 27 7.39 0.05 17.84
C ILE A 27 8.54 1.06 18.05
N CYS A 28 8.20 2.30 18.40
CA CYS A 28 9.19 3.36 18.54
C CYS A 28 8.77 4.38 19.62
N PRO A 29 9.61 4.62 20.64
CA PRO A 29 9.35 5.66 21.65
C PRO A 29 9.17 7.07 21.10
N LEU A 30 9.57 7.33 19.84
CA LEU A 30 9.37 8.62 19.20
C LEU A 30 7.90 8.87 18.81
N HIS A 31 7.07 7.85 18.67
CA HIS A 31 5.66 8.03 18.30
C HIS A 31 4.90 8.76 19.41
N GLU A 32 5.05 8.32 20.66
CA GLU A 32 4.43 9.00 21.81
C GLU A 32 4.94 10.43 22.00
N ARG A 33 6.24 10.67 21.74
CA ARG A 33 6.84 12.01 21.82
C ARG A 33 6.32 12.92 20.72
N LYS A 34 6.20 12.42 19.49
CA LYS A 34 5.57 13.13 18.36
C LYS A 34 4.15 13.53 18.71
N ASP A 35 3.34 12.58 19.17
CA ASP A 35 1.93 12.81 19.49
C ASP A 35 1.75 13.79 20.66
N SER A 36 2.64 13.74 21.66
CA SER A 36 2.64 14.69 22.78
C SER A 36 3.00 16.10 22.33
N CYS A 37 4.04 16.26 21.52
CA CYS A 37 4.41 17.54 20.92
C CYS A 37 3.29 18.11 20.02
N GLY A 38 2.64 17.25 19.23
CA GLY A 38 1.50 17.65 18.40
C GLY A 38 0.33 18.20 19.23
N ARG A 39 0.01 17.55 20.35
CA ARG A 39 -1.03 18.03 21.29
C ARG A 39 -0.66 19.38 21.92
N GLU A 40 0.57 19.55 22.37
CA GLU A 40 1.06 20.82 22.94
C GLU A 40 0.96 21.98 21.94
N ASN A 41 1.24 21.70 20.66
CA ASN A 41 1.15 22.66 19.57
C ASN A 41 -0.25 22.75 18.94
N ARG A 42 -1.27 22.13 19.56
CA ARG A 42 -2.67 22.12 19.09
C ARG A 42 -2.81 21.62 17.64
N ILE A 43 -1.92 20.74 17.20
CA ILE A 43 -2.03 20.06 15.91
C ILE A 43 -3.22 19.11 16.01
N PRO A 44 -4.24 19.26 15.15
CA PRO A 44 -5.42 18.41 15.26
C PRO A 44 -5.08 16.96 14.89
N TYR A 45 -5.52 16.03 15.73
CA TYR A 45 -5.29 14.59 15.58
C TYR A 45 -6.40 13.90 14.78
N THR A 46 -6.04 12.85 14.03
CA THR A 46 -6.97 11.94 13.36
C THR A 46 -6.68 10.50 13.75
N LYS A 47 -7.74 9.71 13.93
CA LYS A 47 -7.64 8.26 14.09
C LYS A 47 -7.35 7.55 12.76
N ASP A 48 -7.78 8.15 11.65
CA ASP A 48 -7.55 7.61 10.32
C ASP A 48 -6.64 8.56 9.54
N TYR A 49 -5.35 8.21 9.49
CA TYR A 49 -4.32 9.01 8.83
C TYR A 49 -4.55 9.11 7.31
N ASN A 50 -5.03 8.02 6.69
CA ASN A 50 -5.34 7.95 5.26
C ASN A 50 -6.83 8.17 4.93
N GLY A 51 -7.62 8.62 5.91
CA GLY A 51 -9.02 8.98 5.71
C GLY A 51 -9.21 10.32 5.00
N LEU A 52 -10.46 10.78 4.91
CA LEU A 52 -10.81 12.05 4.23
C LEU A 52 -10.02 13.27 4.73
N ARG A 53 -9.73 13.33 6.03
CA ARG A 53 -9.00 14.44 6.65
C ARG A 53 -7.62 13.97 7.10
N LYS A 54 -6.64 14.14 6.22
CA LYS A 54 -5.23 13.86 6.51
C LYS A 54 -4.71 14.88 7.52
N LYS A 55 -4.41 14.41 8.73
CA LYS A 55 -3.86 15.19 9.84
C LYS A 55 -2.84 14.33 10.59
N ASP A 56 -2.28 14.85 11.68
CA ASP A 56 -1.40 14.04 12.52
C ASP A 56 -2.18 12.87 13.13
N GLY A 57 -1.57 11.70 13.18
CA GLY A 57 -2.25 10.46 13.52
C GLY A 57 -1.27 9.29 13.59
N ILE A 58 -1.80 8.09 13.87
CA ILE A 58 -1.01 6.86 13.82
C ILE A 58 -0.65 6.55 12.38
N THR A 59 0.64 6.25 12.15
CA THR A 59 1.12 5.78 10.85
C THR A 59 0.42 4.46 10.50
N GLN A 60 -0.06 4.35 9.26
CA GLN A 60 -0.67 3.11 8.76
C GLN A 60 0.29 2.43 7.78
N VAL A 61 0.35 1.10 7.83
CA VAL A 61 1.27 0.26 7.07
C VAL A 61 0.54 -0.88 6.37
N THR A 62 1.11 -1.40 5.27
CA THR A 62 0.63 -2.63 4.62
C THR A 62 1.40 -3.85 5.15
N ILE A 63 1.25 -4.11 6.45
CA ILE A 63 1.88 -5.24 7.15
C ILE A 63 0.78 -6.05 7.81
N ASN A 64 0.80 -7.37 7.62
CA ASN A 64 -0.16 -8.26 8.27
C ASN A 64 0.57 -9.46 8.86
N LYS A 65 0.28 -9.79 10.11
CA LYS A 65 0.94 -10.88 10.86
C LYS A 65 2.48 -10.78 10.80
N GLY A 66 3.01 -9.57 11.01
CA GLY A 66 4.46 -9.29 10.99
C GLY A 66 5.12 -9.36 9.61
N ARG A 67 4.36 -9.48 8.52
CA ARG A 67 4.90 -9.57 7.15
C ARG A 67 4.39 -8.42 6.30
N ARG A 68 5.32 -7.71 5.67
CA ARG A 68 5.01 -6.73 4.62
C ARG A 68 4.30 -7.42 3.46
N GLN A 69 3.18 -6.85 3.02
CA GLN A 69 2.45 -7.33 1.85
C GLN A 69 2.83 -6.48 0.63
N SER A 70 3.84 -6.94 -0.12
CA SER A 70 4.30 -6.34 -1.38
C SER A 70 3.57 -6.91 -2.60
N GLN A 71 3.91 -6.42 -3.81
CA GLN A 71 3.28 -6.82 -5.09
C GLN A 71 3.12 -8.35 -5.28
N PRO A 72 4.10 -9.21 -4.91
CA PRO A 72 3.93 -10.66 -4.99
C PRO A 72 2.76 -11.20 -4.15
N THR A 73 2.45 -10.55 -3.02
CA THR A 73 1.29 -10.91 -2.18
C THR A 73 -0.01 -10.59 -2.91
N ALA A 74 -0.08 -9.42 -3.57
CA ALA A 74 -1.26 -9.00 -4.32
C ALA A 74 -1.53 -9.89 -5.55
N THR A 75 -0.48 -10.42 -6.19
CA THR A 75 -0.61 -11.24 -7.41
C THR A 75 -0.73 -12.74 -7.15
N ARG A 76 -0.46 -13.20 -5.93
CA ARG A 76 -0.57 -14.61 -5.54
C ARG A 76 -1.89 -15.28 -5.97
N PRO A 77 -3.08 -14.66 -5.84
CA PRO A 77 -4.34 -15.31 -6.25
C PRO A 77 -4.45 -15.56 -7.76
N ALA A 78 -3.76 -14.76 -8.57
CA ALA A 78 -3.81 -14.86 -10.04
C ALA A 78 -2.66 -15.67 -10.63
N ARG A 79 -1.62 -15.98 -9.83
CA ARG A 79 -0.34 -16.53 -10.29
C ARG A 79 -0.45 -17.84 -11.09
N ASN A 80 -1.46 -18.66 -10.81
CA ASN A 80 -1.64 -19.96 -11.43
C ASN A 80 -2.61 -19.96 -12.62
N ARG A 81 -3.12 -18.78 -13.03
CA ARG A 81 -4.04 -18.71 -14.17
C ARG A 81 -3.26 -19.00 -15.46
N PRO A 82 -3.80 -19.83 -16.38
CA PRO A 82 -3.08 -20.24 -17.58
C PRO A 82 -2.81 -19.10 -18.57
N ASN A 83 -3.53 -17.98 -18.41
CA ASN A 83 -3.38 -16.77 -19.23
C ASN A 83 -2.47 -15.70 -18.61
N LEU A 84 -1.72 -16.01 -17.55
CA LEU A 84 -0.77 -15.09 -16.92
C LEU A 84 0.65 -15.66 -16.97
N THR A 85 1.56 -14.93 -17.62
CA THR A 85 2.99 -15.22 -17.62
C THR A 85 3.71 -14.15 -16.80
N ILE A 86 4.51 -14.56 -15.81
CA ILE A 86 5.35 -13.66 -15.02
C ILE A 86 6.80 -13.86 -15.44
N VAL A 87 7.42 -12.79 -15.96
CA VAL A 87 8.84 -12.76 -16.29
C VAL A 87 9.54 -11.81 -15.31
N SER A 88 10.47 -12.33 -14.52
CA SER A 88 11.25 -11.56 -13.55
C SER A 88 12.69 -11.37 -14.03
N GLY A 89 13.32 -10.26 -13.62
CA GLY A 89 14.68 -9.95 -14.08
C GLY A 89 14.75 -9.52 -15.55
N ALA A 90 13.61 -9.11 -16.12
CA ALA A 90 13.48 -8.66 -17.49
C ALA A 90 13.41 -7.14 -17.57
N MET A 91 14.50 -6.48 -17.94
CA MET A 91 14.51 -5.03 -18.15
C MET A 91 13.90 -4.70 -19.51
N ALA A 92 12.75 -4.00 -19.52
CA ALA A 92 12.13 -3.54 -20.75
C ALA A 92 13.02 -2.49 -21.44
N GLU A 93 13.51 -2.81 -22.64
CA GLU A 93 14.50 -1.99 -23.36
C GLU A 93 13.86 -1.20 -24.51
N THR A 94 12.99 -1.85 -25.29
CA THR A 94 12.47 -1.27 -26.54
C THR A 94 11.05 -1.71 -26.82
N LEU A 95 10.21 -0.76 -27.22
CA LEU A 95 8.88 -1.06 -27.75
C LEU A 95 8.97 -1.44 -29.23
N ILE A 96 8.28 -2.51 -29.62
CA ILE A 96 8.17 -2.93 -31.01
C ILE A 96 6.95 -2.23 -31.61
N LEU A 97 7.17 -1.26 -32.49
CA LEU A 97 6.11 -0.45 -33.10
C LEU A 97 5.92 -0.81 -34.58
N LYS A 98 4.66 -0.82 -35.04
CA LYS A 98 4.28 -0.79 -36.46
C LYS A 98 3.41 0.45 -36.67
N ASP A 99 3.87 1.36 -37.52
CA ASP A 99 3.28 2.70 -37.67
C ASP A 99 3.15 3.42 -36.31
N LYS A 100 1.92 3.55 -35.79
CA LYS A 100 1.60 4.18 -34.50
C LYS A 100 1.06 3.18 -33.47
N THR A 101 1.22 1.87 -33.70
CA THR A 101 0.69 0.80 -32.85
C THR A 101 1.80 0.00 -32.19
N CYS A 102 1.68 -0.23 -30.88
CA CYS A 102 2.61 -1.07 -30.11
C CYS A 102 2.21 -2.56 -30.26
N HIS A 103 3.16 -3.37 -30.73
CA HIS A 103 3.00 -4.80 -30.94
C HIS A 103 3.74 -5.66 -29.92
N GLY A 104 4.62 -5.07 -29.11
CA GLY A 104 5.34 -5.82 -28.09
C GLY A 104 6.45 -5.03 -27.42
N VAL A 105 7.22 -5.74 -26.59
CA VAL A 105 8.38 -5.21 -25.87
C VAL A 105 9.54 -6.19 -25.99
N LYS A 106 10.74 -5.68 -26.23
CA LYS A 106 11.99 -6.41 -26.11
C LYS A 106 12.56 -6.18 -24.72
N TYR A 107 12.97 -7.25 -24.05
CA TYR A 107 13.61 -7.22 -22.74
C TYR A 107 14.82 -8.17 -22.70
N TRP A 108 15.73 -7.92 -21.76
CA TRP A 108 16.84 -8.82 -21.40
C TRP A 108 16.78 -9.17 -19.92
#